data_AF-F3GJT7-F1
#
_entry.id   AF-F3GJT7-F1
#
_cell.length_a   1.000
_cell.length_b   1.000
_cell.length_c   1.000
_cell.angle_alpha   90.00
_cell.angle_beta   90.00
_cell.angle_gamma   90.00
#
_symmetry.space_group_name_H-M   'P 1'
#
loop_
_entity.id
_entity.type
_entity.pdbx_description
1 polymer ?
#
loop_
_entity_poly.entity_id
_entity_poly.type
_entity_poly.pdbx_seq_one_letter_code
_entity_poly.pdbx_strand_id
1 'polypeptide(L)'
;RRELLVEAGGYSREFPEALEFDLLLRLIEQGGMSGLAHLSEPLLICDAPELKDNPDEQKALKRHLGKRGYQAEVSSAQPGTYKIDYRHAHRPAVSILLHSQDNLPELQRCLQSILQRTRYQRYEVLIGDNASTSAELSTWLDRQEQVSGRVRVFRAEQRMSPAALRNLISQEAGGEYLILLDAESQIVNVGWIESLLNQAQRPEVGVVGAKLVDGEGAVTQAGLVLGLNGGVGSGFVGE
;
A
#
# COMPACT_ATOMS: atom_id res chain seq x y z
N ARG A 1 -28.33 -4.81 19.14
CA ARG A 1 -29.39 -5.84 19.02
C ARG A 1 -28.94 -7.08 19.78
N ARG A 2 -29.73 -7.58 20.75
CA ARG A 2 -29.35 -8.73 21.60
C ARG A 2 -29.30 -10.06 20.83
N GLU A 3 -30.20 -10.25 19.88
CA GLU A 3 -30.36 -11.52 19.14
C GLU A 3 -29.09 -11.92 18.38
N LEU A 4 -28.49 -11.00 17.63
CA LEU A 4 -27.21 -11.24 16.91
C LEU A 4 -26.08 -11.69 17.84
N LEU A 5 -26.01 -11.14 19.05
CA LEU A 5 -25.00 -11.53 20.04
C LEU A 5 -25.21 -12.97 20.51
N VAL A 6 -26.48 -13.37 20.68
CA VAL A 6 -26.85 -14.74 21.07
C VAL A 6 -26.60 -15.71 19.92
N GLU A 7 -26.93 -15.35 18.68
CA GLU A 7 -26.66 -16.14 17.47
C GLU A 7 -25.16 -16.33 17.21
N ALA A 8 -24.34 -15.32 17.52
CA ALA A 8 -22.88 -15.43 17.46
C ALA A 8 -22.29 -16.31 18.58
N GLY A 9 -23.10 -16.76 19.55
CA GLY A 9 -22.65 -17.58 20.69
C GLY A 9 -22.10 -16.77 21.87
N GLY A 10 -22.30 -15.45 21.89
CA GLY A 10 -21.83 -14.58 22.96
C GLY A 10 -20.30 -14.54 23.11
N TYR A 11 -19.81 -14.33 24.33
CA TYR A 11 -18.38 -14.37 24.62
C TYR A 11 -17.86 -15.81 24.66
N SER A 12 -16.76 -16.05 23.95
CA SER A 12 -16.07 -17.35 23.92
C SER A 12 -14.92 -17.36 24.92
N ARG A 13 -14.65 -18.52 25.54
CA ARG A 13 -13.47 -18.71 26.40
C ARG A 13 -12.22 -19.12 25.63
N GLU A 14 -12.29 -19.22 24.31
CA GLU A 14 -11.16 -19.63 23.46
C GLU A 14 -10.02 -18.61 23.50
N PHE A 15 -10.35 -17.31 23.59
CA PHE A 15 -9.41 -16.18 23.67
C PHE A 15 -9.76 -15.30 24.87
N PRO A 16 -9.46 -15.74 26.10
CA PRO A 16 -9.90 -15.07 27.34
C PRO A 16 -9.44 -13.63 27.49
N GLU A 17 -8.32 -13.24 26.86
CA GLU A 17 -7.84 -11.85 26.90
C GLU A 17 -8.36 -10.99 25.73
N ALA A 18 -9.16 -11.55 24.83
CA ALA A 18 -9.64 -10.88 23.61
C ALA A 18 -11.16 -11.06 23.37
N LEU A 19 -11.95 -11.11 24.44
CA LEU A 19 -13.37 -11.48 24.40
C LEU A 19 -14.20 -10.61 23.45
N GLU A 20 -14.11 -9.29 23.59
CA GLU A 20 -14.84 -8.33 22.76
C GLU A 20 -14.33 -8.35 21.32
N PHE A 21 -13.01 -8.42 21.14
CA PHE A 21 -12.39 -8.41 19.82
C PHE A 21 -12.78 -9.65 19.01
N ASP A 22 -12.70 -10.85 19.58
CA ASP A 22 -13.13 -12.09 18.92
C ASP A 22 -14.62 -12.07 18.59
N LEU A 23 -15.47 -11.57 19.50
CA LEU A 23 -16.91 -11.43 19.25
C LEU A 23 -17.18 -10.50 18.06
N LEU A 24 -16.51 -9.36 17.97
CA LEU A 24 -16.65 -8.46 16.82
C LEU A 24 -16.24 -9.14 15.51
N LEU A 25 -15.13 -9.89 15.51
CA LEU A 25 -14.69 -10.64 14.33
C LEU A 25 -15.71 -11.71 13.91
N ARG A 26 -16.30 -12.44 14.87
CA ARG A 26 -17.38 -13.41 14.58
C ARG A 26 -18.65 -12.75 14.05
N LEU A 27 -19.03 -11.59 14.55
CA LEU A 27 -20.17 -10.83 14.02
C LEU A 27 -19.92 -10.40 12.57
N ILE A 28 -18.70 -9.95 12.26
CA ILE A 28 -18.28 -9.60 10.89
C ILE A 28 -18.30 -10.84 9.98
N GLU A 29 -17.90 -12.01 10.48
CA GLU A 29 -17.96 -13.27 9.72
C GLU A 29 -19.39 -13.67 9.32
N GLN A 30 -20.39 -13.37 10.14
CA GLN A 30 -21.79 -13.76 9.91
C GLN A 30 -22.57 -12.75 9.08
N GLY A 31 -22.41 -11.45 9.36
CA GLY A 31 -23.21 -10.37 8.77
C GLY A 31 -22.43 -9.37 7.93
N GLY A 32 -21.11 -9.56 7.76
CA GLY A 32 -20.22 -8.56 7.18
C GLY A 32 -20.13 -7.31 8.06
N MET A 33 -19.80 -6.18 7.44
CA MET A 33 -19.81 -4.86 8.12
C MET A 33 -21.22 -4.27 8.24
N SER A 34 -22.23 -4.93 7.65
CA SER A 34 -23.62 -4.47 7.67
C SER A 34 -24.17 -4.53 9.10
N GLY A 35 -24.28 -3.37 9.74
CA GLY A 35 -24.75 -3.24 11.11
C GLY A 35 -23.71 -2.70 12.09
N LEU A 36 -22.46 -2.51 11.66
CA LEU A 36 -21.46 -1.72 12.37
C LEU A 36 -21.44 -0.29 11.80
N ALA A 37 -21.57 0.71 12.66
CA ALA A 37 -21.53 2.11 12.28
C ALA A 37 -20.80 2.93 13.34
N HIS A 38 -20.10 3.97 12.90
CA HIS A 38 -19.52 4.97 13.79
C HIS A 38 -20.61 5.95 14.24
N LEU A 39 -20.76 6.14 15.54
CA LEU A 39 -21.60 7.18 16.12
C LEU A 39 -20.70 8.38 16.42
N SER A 40 -20.99 9.52 15.79
CA SER A 40 -20.17 10.75 15.93
C SER A 40 -20.43 11.51 17.24
N GLU A 41 -21.35 11.04 18.07
CA GLU A 41 -21.67 11.63 19.36
C GLU A 41 -20.83 10.99 20.46
N PRO A 42 -20.29 11.78 21.42
CA PRO A 42 -19.57 11.23 22.55
C PRO A 42 -20.53 10.46 23.47
N LEU A 43 -20.42 9.13 23.48
CA LEU A 43 -21.26 8.25 24.31
C LEU A 43 -20.67 7.98 25.70
N LEU A 44 -19.34 8.07 25.83
CA LEU A 44 -18.61 7.79 27.05
C LEU A 44 -17.39 8.73 27.14
N ILE A 45 -17.15 9.28 28.32
CA ILE A 45 -15.91 9.98 28.66
C ILE A 45 -15.18 9.12 29.68
N CYS A 46 -13.99 8.65 29.31
CA CYS A 46 -13.13 7.83 30.15
C CYS A 46 -11.67 8.09 29.80
N ASP A 47 -10.76 7.56 30.60
CA ASP A 47 -9.34 7.54 30.26
C ASP A 47 -9.12 6.75 28.96
N ALA A 48 -8.16 7.20 28.15
CA ALA A 48 -7.80 6.49 26.93
C ALA A 48 -7.23 5.10 27.29
N PRO A 49 -7.64 4.03 26.59
CA PRO A 49 -7.10 2.71 26.86
C PRO A 49 -5.60 2.67 26.56
N GLU A 50 -4.84 2.05 27.45
CA GLU A 50 -3.43 1.75 27.20
C GLU A 50 -3.33 0.67 26.13
N LEU A 51 -2.59 0.95 25.05
CA LEU A 51 -2.31 -0.05 24.03
C LEU A 51 -1.34 -1.10 24.60
N LYS A 52 -1.73 -2.38 24.53
CA LYS A 52 -0.96 -3.51 25.07
C LYS A 52 -0.81 -4.58 23.99
N ASP A 53 0.28 -5.34 24.06
CA ASP A 53 0.38 -6.55 23.27
C ASP A 53 -0.58 -7.60 23.82
N ASN A 54 -1.41 -8.16 22.94
CA ASN A 54 -2.40 -9.16 23.29
C ASN A 54 -2.25 -10.40 22.39
N PRO A 55 -1.62 -11.48 22.86
CA PRO A 55 -1.45 -12.71 22.07
C PRO A 55 -2.77 -13.35 21.66
N ASP A 56 -3.83 -13.19 22.46
CA ASP A 56 -5.14 -13.73 22.16
C ASP A 56 -5.85 -12.95 21.06
N GLU A 57 -5.67 -11.63 20.97
CA GLU A 57 -6.13 -10.85 19.82
C GLU A 57 -5.43 -11.28 18.53
N GLN A 58 -4.13 -11.57 18.57
CA GLN A 58 -3.39 -12.09 17.41
C GLN A 58 -3.94 -13.45 16.96
N LYS A 59 -4.24 -14.36 17.90
CA LYS A 59 -4.85 -15.67 17.59
C LYS A 59 -6.27 -15.52 17.04
N ALA A 60 -7.09 -14.66 17.65
CA ALA A 60 -8.45 -14.38 17.19
C ALA A 60 -8.46 -13.79 15.77
N LEU A 61 -7.55 -12.85 15.49
CA LEU A 61 -7.37 -12.28 14.14
C LEU A 61 -6.89 -13.33 13.15
N LYS A 62 -5.96 -14.21 13.53
CA LYS A 62 -5.49 -15.31 12.68
C LYS A 62 -6.61 -16.31 12.37
N ARG A 63 -7.45 -16.65 13.36
CA ARG A 63 -8.67 -17.47 13.17
C ARG A 63 -9.62 -16.83 12.16
N HIS A 64 -9.92 -15.55 12.36
CA HIS A 64 -10.78 -14.77 11.48
C HIS A 64 -10.27 -14.75 10.03
N LEU A 65 -8.97 -14.47 9.83
CA LEU A 65 -8.34 -14.48 8.51
C LEU A 65 -8.41 -15.87 7.86
N GLY A 66 -8.22 -16.94 8.64
CA GLY A 66 -8.41 -18.33 8.20
C GLY A 66 -9.85 -18.61 7.74
N LYS A 67 -10.86 -18.11 8.45
CA LYS A 67 -12.28 -18.20 8.05
C LYS A 67 -12.57 -17.46 6.74
N ARG A 68 -11.84 -16.36 6.48
CA ARG A 68 -11.88 -15.62 5.21
C ARG A 68 -11.07 -16.26 4.08
N GLY A 69 -10.41 -17.40 4.33
CA GLY A 69 -9.66 -18.16 3.32
C GLY A 69 -8.18 -17.78 3.20
N TYR A 70 -7.64 -16.96 4.10
CA TYR A 70 -6.23 -16.56 4.08
C TYR A 70 -5.36 -17.48 4.96
N GLN A 71 -4.14 -17.76 4.50
CA GLN A 71 -3.09 -18.40 5.30
C GLN A 71 -2.19 -17.35 5.97
N ALA A 72 -2.82 -16.32 6.53
CA ALA A 72 -2.13 -15.13 6.99
C ALA A 72 -1.27 -15.37 8.24
N GLU A 73 -0.23 -14.56 8.38
CA GLU A 73 0.46 -14.33 9.65
C GLU A 73 0.09 -12.99 10.24
N VAL A 74 -0.01 -12.97 11.57
CA VAL A 74 -0.29 -11.77 12.35
C VAL A 74 0.90 -11.54 13.26
N SER A 75 1.39 -10.31 13.27
CA SER A 75 2.47 -9.86 14.14
C SER A 75 2.12 -8.50 14.74
N SER A 76 2.79 -8.11 15.82
CA SER A 76 2.71 -6.78 16.41
C SER A 76 4.09 -6.12 16.31
N ALA A 77 4.14 -4.87 15.85
CA ALA A 77 5.35 -4.06 15.86
C ALA A 77 5.37 -3.08 17.04
N GLN A 78 4.19 -2.65 17.48
CA GLN A 78 3.96 -1.81 18.64
C GLN A 78 2.72 -2.32 19.37
N PRO A 79 2.66 -2.21 20.71
CA PRO A 79 1.49 -2.61 21.49
C PRO A 79 0.18 -2.09 20.88
N GLY A 80 -0.84 -2.96 20.80
CA GLY A 80 -2.15 -2.63 20.23
C GLY A 80 -2.19 -2.45 18.70
N THR A 81 -1.10 -2.72 17.98
CA THR A 81 -1.07 -2.64 16.51
C THR A 81 -0.83 -4.02 15.89
N TYR A 82 -1.50 -4.29 14.77
CA TYR A 82 -1.39 -5.57 14.08
C TYR A 82 -0.92 -5.39 12.65
N LYS A 83 0.16 -6.06 12.30
CA LYS A 83 0.65 -6.23 10.94
C LYS A 83 0.25 -7.60 10.43
N ILE A 84 -0.56 -7.60 9.37
CA ILE A 84 -1.04 -8.79 8.68
C ILE A 84 -0.19 -9.01 7.43
N ASP A 85 0.44 -10.18 7.32
CA ASP A 85 0.95 -10.73 6.07
C ASP A 85 -0.07 -11.76 5.58
N TYR A 86 -0.82 -11.44 4.52
CA TYR A 86 -1.88 -12.31 4.01
C TYR A 86 -1.35 -13.59 3.36
N ARG A 87 -0.02 -13.66 3.11
CA ARG A 87 0.65 -14.77 2.43
C ARG A 87 -0.07 -15.21 1.15
N HIS A 88 -0.42 -14.23 0.31
CA HIS A 88 -0.96 -14.50 -1.02
C HIS A 88 -0.08 -15.53 -1.74
N ALA A 89 -0.68 -16.53 -2.40
CA ALA A 89 0.07 -17.49 -3.21
C ALA A 89 0.49 -16.88 -4.55
N HIS A 90 -0.37 -16.02 -5.11
CA HIS A 90 -0.11 -15.31 -6.36
C HIS A 90 1.03 -14.30 -6.19
N ARG A 91 1.82 -14.17 -7.25
CA ARG A 91 2.98 -13.26 -7.33
C ARG A 91 2.86 -12.49 -8.64
N PRO A 92 1.99 -11.48 -8.73
CA PRO A 92 1.65 -10.84 -9.99
C PRO A 92 2.82 -10.09 -10.63
N ALA A 93 2.82 -9.93 -11.95
CA ALA A 93 3.75 -9.01 -12.61
C ALA A 93 3.39 -7.54 -12.27
N VAL A 94 4.40 -6.68 -12.16
CA VAL A 94 4.24 -5.25 -11.80
C VAL A 94 4.94 -4.36 -12.81
N SER A 95 4.25 -3.35 -13.34
CA SER A 95 4.87 -2.33 -14.18
C SER A 95 5.01 -1.02 -13.40
N ILE A 96 6.24 -0.56 -13.21
CA ILE A 96 6.55 0.71 -12.56
C ILE A 96 6.60 1.79 -13.64
N LEU A 97 5.73 2.78 -13.53
CA LEU A 97 5.60 3.89 -14.47
C LEU A 97 6.35 5.10 -13.93
N LEU A 98 7.35 5.57 -14.66
CA LEU A 98 8.12 6.77 -14.37
C LEU A 98 7.87 7.84 -15.44
N HIS A 99 7.75 9.09 -14.99
CA HIS A 99 7.70 10.25 -15.88
C HIS A 99 9.11 10.84 -16.04
N SER A 100 9.46 11.20 -17.27
CA SER A 100 10.68 11.91 -17.61
C SER A 100 10.38 13.15 -18.45
N GLN A 101 11.01 14.27 -18.10
CA GLN A 101 10.97 15.52 -18.86
C GLN A 101 12.12 16.41 -18.42
N ASP A 102 13.26 16.33 -19.12
CA ASP A 102 14.48 17.10 -18.83
C ASP A 102 14.95 17.01 -17.35
N ASN A 103 14.70 15.86 -16.69
CA ASN A 103 14.89 15.62 -15.26
C ASN A 103 15.91 14.49 -14.97
N LEU A 104 17.02 14.49 -15.71
CA LEU A 104 18.03 13.41 -15.64
C LEU A 104 18.53 13.11 -14.22
N PRO A 105 18.90 14.10 -13.37
CA PRO A 105 19.44 13.78 -12.04
C PRO A 105 18.44 13.03 -11.14
N GLU A 106 17.18 13.45 -11.14
CA GLU A 106 16.09 12.84 -10.37
C GLU A 106 15.83 11.43 -10.88
N LEU A 107 15.60 11.30 -12.19
CA LEU A 107 15.29 10.03 -12.82
C LEU A 107 16.41 9.00 -12.63
N GLN A 108 17.67 9.42 -12.76
CA GLN A 108 18.83 8.55 -12.54
C GLN A 108 18.88 8.03 -11.10
N ARG A 109 18.70 8.90 -10.10
CA ARG A 109 18.66 8.50 -8.68
C ARG A 109 17.50 7.54 -8.41
N CYS A 110 16.31 7.84 -8.93
CA CYS A 110 15.12 7.02 -8.77
C CYS A 110 15.32 5.64 -9.39
N LEU A 111 15.68 5.57 -10.67
CA LEU A 111 15.90 4.30 -11.39
C LEU A 111 16.98 3.47 -10.72
N GLN A 112 18.10 4.08 -10.33
CA GLN A 112 19.16 3.38 -9.60
C GLN A 112 18.63 2.79 -8.29
N SER A 113 17.84 3.55 -7.52
CA SER A 113 17.25 3.06 -6.27
C SER A 113 16.30 1.89 -6.49
N ILE A 114 15.50 1.91 -7.56
CA ILE A 114 14.60 0.81 -7.94
C ILE A 114 15.43 -0.44 -8.24
N LEU A 115 16.41 -0.34 -9.14
CA LEU A 115 17.20 -1.48 -9.60
C LEU A 115 18.06 -2.09 -8.48
N GLN A 116 18.60 -1.26 -7.59
CA GLN A 116 19.51 -1.71 -6.52
C GLN A 116 18.77 -2.24 -5.28
N ARG A 117 17.57 -1.72 -4.98
CA ARG A 117 16.90 -2.00 -3.71
C ARG A 117 15.66 -2.88 -3.85
N THR A 118 15.08 -3.03 -5.05
CA THR A 118 13.86 -3.84 -5.21
C THR A 118 14.19 -5.33 -5.21
N ARG A 119 13.69 -6.06 -4.21
CA ARG A 119 13.85 -7.53 -4.13
C ARG A 119 12.86 -8.30 -4.98
N TYR A 120 11.68 -7.75 -5.21
CA TYR A 120 10.66 -8.37 -6.04
C TYR A 120 11.20 -8.62 -7.45
N GLN A 121 10.93 -9.80 -8.02
CA GLN A 121 11.58 -10.20 -9.28
C GLN A 121 10.73 -9.93 -10.51
N ARG A 122 9.40 -9.98 -10.38
CA ARG A 122 8.45 -9.87 -11.50
C ARG A 122 8.03 -8.42 -11.72
N TYR A 123 9.00 -7.56 -12.04
CA TYR A 123 8.70 -6.18 -12.41
C TYR A 123 9.43 -5.72 -13.67
N GLU A 124 8.82 -4.76 -14.34
CA GLU A 124 9.42 -3.92 -15.38
C GLU A 124 9.31 -2.44 -14.99
N VAL A 125 10.12 -1.60 -15.64
CA VAL A 125 10.10 -0.15 -15.49
C VAL A 125 9.83 0.47 -16.85
N LEU A 126 8.76 1.23 -16.96
CA LEU A 126 8.37 1.96 -18.15
C LEU A 126 8.60 3.45 -17.92
N ILE A 127 9.51 4.03 -18.70
CA ILE A 127 9.85 5.45 -18.61
C ILE A 127 9.16 6.19 -19.74
N GLY A 128 8.29 7.12 -19.39
CA GLY A 128 7.67 8.06 -20.32
C GLY A 128 8.48 9.32 -20.47
N ASP A 129 9.20 9.46 -21.57
CA ASP A 129 9.85 10.71 -21.94
C ASP A 129 8.87 11.66 -22.63
N ASN A 130 8.52 12.75 -21.96
CA ASN A 130 7.52 13.72 -22.37
C ASN A 130 8.09 14.81 -23.28
N ALA A 131 8.69 14.39 -24.39
CA ALA A 131 9.37 15.27 -25.35
C ALA A 131 10.49 16.10 -24.71
N SER A 132 11.43 15.44 -24.02
CA SER A 132 12.65 16.07 -23.50
C SER A 132 13.50 16.65 -24.62
N THR A 133 14.22 17.73 -24.29
CA THR A 133 15.14 18.42 -25.22
C THR A 133 16.61 18.19 -24.87
N SER A 134 16.89 17.66 -23.68
CA SER A 134 18.24 17.34 -23.23
C SER A 134 18.84 16.16 -24.00
N ALA A 135 19.92 16.44 -24.74
CA ALA A 135 20.71 15.40 -25.43
C ALA A 135 21.36 14.41 -24.45
N GLU A 136 21.73 14.88 -23.27
CA GLU A 136 22.30 14.04 -22.21
C GLU A 136 21.29 13.03 -21.70
N LEU A 137 20.05 13.49 -21.42
CA LEU A 137 18.96 12.62 -21.00
C LEU A 137 18.60 11.59 -22.08
N SER A 138 18.49 12.02 -23.34
CA SER A 138 18.21 11.10 -24.45
C SER A 138 19.27 10.00 -24.55
N THR A 139 20.56 10.39 -24.53
CA THR A 139 21.68 9.45 -24.58
C THR A 139 21.67 8.49 -23.39
N TRP A 140 21.32 8.99 -22.21
CA TRP A 140 21.23 8.18 -21.00
C TRP A 140 20.08 7.18 -21.09
N LEU A 141 18.90 7.59 -21.55
CA LEU A 141 17.73 6.72 -21.75
C LEU A 141 18.03 5.60 -22.74
N ASP A 142 18.69 5.90 -23.87
CA ASP A 142 19.11 4.89 -24.86
C ASP A 142 20.00 3.83 -24.21
N ARG A 143 20.93 4.22 -23.34
CA ARG A 143 21.79 3.28 -22.63
C ARG A 143 21.00 2.41 -21.64
N GLN A 144 20.03 2.98 -20.91
CA GLN A 144 19.26 2.20 -19.94
C GLN A 144 18.44 1.10 -20.61
N GLU A 145 17.84 1.39 -21.77
CA GLU A 145 17.06 0.41 -22.54
C GLU A 145 17.94 -0.74 -23.08
N GLN A 146 19.20 -0.47 -23.43
CA GLN A 146 20.13 -1.51 -23.91
C GLN A 146 20.71 -2.37 -22.80
N VAL A 147 21.00 -1.78 -21.64
CA VAL A 147 21.68 -2.47 -20.54
C VAL A 147 20.71 -3.24 -19.65
N SER A 148 19.50 -2.72 -19.46
CA SER A 148 18.53 -3.30 -18.54
C SER A 148 17.41 -3.99 -19.30
N GLY A 149 17.38 -5.32 -19.25
CA GLY A 149 16.25 -6.11 -19.78
C GLY A 149 14.91 -5.89 -19.06
N ARG A 150 14.85 -4.94 -18.11
CA ARG A 150 13.64 -4.55 -17.36
C ARG A 150 13.18 -3.13 -17.67
N VAL A 151 13.95 -2.33 -18.39
CA VAL A 151 13.63 -0.91 -18.65
C VAL A 151 13.20 -0.75 -20.10
N ARG A 152 12.05 -0.10 -20.31
CA ARG A 152 11.53 0.28 -21.63
C ARG A 152 11.27 1.78 -21.64
N VAL A 153 11.63 2.47 -22.72
CA VAL A 153 11.46 3.92 -22.84
C VAL A 153 10.44 4.24 -23.92
N PHE A 154 9.42 5.04 -23.57
CA PHE A 154 8.41 5.57 -24.49
C PHE A 154 8.65 7.05 -24.67
N ARG A 155 8.88 7.47 -25.92
CA ARG A 155 9.12 8.88 -26.25
C ARG A 155 7.88 9.48 -26.87
N ALA A 156 7.34 10.50 -26.21
CA ALA A 156 6.25 11.29 -26.77
C ALA A 156 6.81 12.26 -27.84
N GLU A 157 6.14 12.34 -28.99
CA GLU A 157 6.51 13.29 -30.06
C GLU A 157 6.27 14.74 -29.64
N GLN A 158 5.29 14.97 -28.77
CA GLN A 158 4.91 16.27 -28.27
C GLN A 158 4.61 16.20 -26.77
N ARG A 159 4.76 17.34 -26.09
CA ARG A 159 4.45 17.43 -24.65
C ARG A 159 2.97 17.14 -24.40
N MET A 160 2.73 16.31 -23.41
CA MET A 160 1.41 15.93 -22.92
C MET A 160 1.27 16.26 -21.43
N SER A 161 0.04 16.21 -20.92
CA SER A 161 -0.15 16.26 -19.46
C SER A 161 0.42 14.99 -18.80
N PRO A 162 0.88 15.06 -17.54
CA PRO A 162 1.39 13.88 -16.84
C PRO A 162 0.39 12.71 -16.78
N ALA A 163 -0.90 13.03 -16.66
CA ALA A 163 -1.97 12.03 -16.69
C ALA A 163 -2.11 11.37 -18.06
N ALA A 164 -2.06 12.15 -19.15
CA ALA A 164 -2.16 11.61 -20.51
C ALA A 164 -0.97 10.70 -20.83
N LEU A 165 0.24 11.11 -20.44
CA LEU A 165 1.43 10.29 -20.61
C LEU A 165 1.34 8.98 -19.83
N ARG A 166 0.94 9.03 -18.55
CA ARG A 166 0.73 7.81 -17.73
C ARG A 166 -0.32 6.88 -18.33
N ASN A 167 -1.42 7.42 -18.84
CA ASN A 167 -2.47 6.64 -19.51
C ASN A 167 -2.00 6.00 -20.82
N LEU A 168 -1.10 6.66 -21.56
CA LEU A 168 -0.51 6.08 -22.77
C LEU A 168 0.39 4.90 -22.41
N ILE A 169 1.29 5.09 -21.45
CA ILE A 169 2.27 4.07 -21.09
C ILE A 169 1.61 2.89 -20.36
N SER A 170 0.53 3.13 -19.61
CA SER A 170 -0.21 2.05 -18.95
C SER A 170 -0.85 1.07 -19.92
N GLN A 171 -1.12 1.48 -21.17
CA GLN A 171 -1.62 0.57 -22.22
C GLN A 171 -0.54 -0.41 -22.70
N GLU A 172 0.73 -0.04 -22.53
CA GLU A 172 1.89 -0.82 -22.97
C GLU A 172 2.49 -1.68 -21.85
N ALA A 173 1.90 -1.59 -20.65
CA ALA A 173 2.31 -2.31 -19.46
C ALA A 173 1.91 -3.78 -19.51
N GLY A 174 2.86 -4.68 -19.24
CA GLY A 174 2.62 -6.12 -19.12
C GLY A 174 2.30 -6.60 -17.70
N GLY A 175 2.36 -5.69 -16.72
CA GLY A 175 2.08 -5.97 -15.33
C GLY A 175 0.57 -6.06 -15.03
N GLU A 176 0.21 -6.97 -14.13
CA GLU A 176 -1.14 -7.05 -13.57
C GLU A 176 -1.43 -5.88 -12.62
N TYR A 177 -0.38 -5.30 -12.03
CA TYR A 177 -0.44 -4.11 -11.19
C TYR A 177 0.45 -3.02 -11.76
N LEU A 178 -0.05 -1.78 -11.64
CA LEU A 178 0.67 -0.57 -12.02
C LEU A 178 1.11 0.18 -10.77
N ILE A 179 2.39 0.59 -10.74
CA ILE A 179 2.90 1.52 -9.73
C ILE A 179 3.20 2.84 -10.42
N LEU A 180 2.47 3.88 -10.06
CA LEU A 180 2.74 5.25 -10.50
C LEU A 180 3.78 5.85 -9.55
N LEU A 181 5.03 5.94 -9.99
CA LEU A 181 6.13 6.42 -9.17
C LEU A 181 6.65 7.76 -9.70
N ASP A 182 6.91 8.68 -8.78
CA ASP A 182 7.53 9.95 -9.14
C ASP A 182 9.05 9.80 -9.29
N ALA A 183 9.63 10.46 -10.28
CA ALA A 183 11.07 10.44 -10.52
C ALA A 183 11.87 11.12 -9.38
N GLU A 184 11.23 11.91 -8.53
CA GLU A 184 11.86 12.48 -7.33
C GLU A 184 11.92 11.49 -6.15
N SER A 185 11.22 10.35 -6.25
CA SER A 185 11.14 9.35 -5.20
C SER A 185 12.39 8.45 -5.13
N GLN A 186 12.71 7.97 -3.93
CA GLN A 186 13.76 6.98 -3.69
C GLN A 186 13.22 5.78 -2.92
N ILE A 187 13.66 4.58 -3.29
CA ILE A 187 13.28 3.36 -2.58
C ILE A 187 14.07 3.23 -1.28
N VAL A 188 13.37 3.25 -0.14
CA VAL A 188 13.99 3.12 1.20
C VAL A 188 13.89 1.72 1.78
N ASN A 189 12.91 0.92 1.35
CA ASN A 189 12.67 -0.45 1.83
C ASN A 189 12.77 -1.44 0.67
N VAL A 190 13.50 -2.53 0.87
CA VAL A 190 13.73 -3.54 -0.16
C VAL A 190 12.50 -4.39 -0.52
N GLY A 191 11.55 -4.54 0.42
CA GLY A 191 10.30 -5.30 0.26
C GLY A 191 9.08 -4.41 -0.01
N TRP A 192 9.28 -3.27 -0.66
CA TRP A 192 8.24 -2.26 -0.84
C TRP A 192 7.11 -2.72 -1.78
N ILE A 193 7.44 -3.41 -2.90
CA ILE A 193 6.43 -3.96 -3.82
C ILE A 193 5.62 -5.04 -3.12
N GLU A 194 6.27 -5.95 -2.39
CA GLU A 194 5.60 -7.00 -1.62
C GLU A 194 4.64 -6.40 -0.59
N SER A 195 5.04 -5.30 0.07
CA SER A 195 4.20 -4.61 1.04
C SER A 195 2.95 -3.99 0.39
N LEU A 196 3.10 -3.40 -0.80
CA LEU A 196 1.97 -2.88 -1.58
C LEU A 196 1.05 -4.01 -2.06
N LEU A 197 1.61 -5.06 -2.65
CA LEU A 197 0.88 -6.22 -3.17
C LEU A 197 0.18 -7.02 -2.06
N ASN A 198 0.71 -7.01 -0.83
CA ASN A 198 0.05 -7.63 0.32
C ASN A 198 -1.33 -7.01 0.58
N GLN A 199 -1.48 -5.70 0.35
CA GLN A 199 -2.76 -5.00 0.46
C GLN A 199 -3.55 -5.02 -0.85
N ALA A 200 -2.88 -4.83 -1.99
CA ALA A 200 -3.55 -4.65 -3.28
C ALA A 200 -4.24 -5.92 -3.79
N GLN A 201 -3.79 -7.11 -3.36
CA GLN A 201 -4.42 -8.39 -3.73
C GLN A 201 -5.68 -8.72 -2.91
N ARG A 202 -6.08 -7.87 -1.98
CA ARG A 202 -7.34 -8.05 -1.23
C ARG A 202 -8.53 -7.70 -2.14
N PRO A 203 -9.55 -8.55 -2.27
CA PRO A 203 -10.67 -8.31 -3.19
C PRO A 203 -11.41 -6.99 -2.96
N GLU A 204 -11.44 -6.49 -1.72
CA GLU A 204 -12.09 -5.24 -1.36
C GLU A 204 -11.26 -3.97 -1.63
N VAL A 205 -9.99 -4.11 -2.05
CA VAL A 205 -9.06 -2.99 -2.21
C VAL A 205 -8.94 -2.61 -3.70
N GLY A 206 -9.28 -1.36 -4.03
CA GLY A 206 -9.12 -0.83 -5.38
C GLY A 206 -7.75 -0.22 -5.67
N VAL A 207 -7.19 0.53 -4.72
CA VAL A 207 -5.91 1.25 -4.86
C VAL A 207 -5.16 1.24 -3.52
N VAL A 208 -3.83 1.16 -3.58
CA VAL A 208 -2.95 1.23 -2.42
C VAL A 208 -1.97 2.38 -2.59
N GLY A 209 -1.84 3.23 -1.57
CA GLY A 209 -0.80 4.25 -1.48
C GLY A 209 0.35 3.78 -0.58
N ALA A 210 1.59 4.08 -0.98
CA ALA A 210 2.74 3.87 -0.12
C ALA A 210 2.79 4.92 1.01
N LYS A 211 3.42 4.54 2.12
CA LYS A 211 3.92 5.49 3.11
C LYS A 211 5.20 6.15 2.57
N LEU A 212 5.21 7.47 2.48
CA LEU A 212 6.36 8.28 2.10
C LEU A 212 7.00 8.87 3.34
N VAL A 213 8.32 8.92 3.33
CA VAL A 213 9.15 9.50 4.40
C VAL A 213 10.18 10.43 3.78
N ASP A 214 10.69 11.38 4.57
CA ASP A 214 11.82 12.23 4.18
C ASP A 214 13.18 11.54 4.41
N GLY A 215 14.27 12.29 4.25
CA GLY A 215 15.64 11.78 4.41
C GLY A 215 15.98 11.39 5.85
N GLU A 216 15.28 11.98 6.82
CA GLU A 216 15.40 11.73 8.24
C GLU A 216 14.49 10.57 8.71
N GLY A 217 13.59 10.12 7.84
CA GLY A 217 12.67 9.01 8.09
C GLY A 217 11.32 9.42 8.66
N ALA A 218 11.06 10.71 8.82
CA ALA A 218 9.77 11.22 9.27
C ALA A 218 8.73 11.10 8.15
N VAL A 219 7.50 10.79 8.53
CA VAL A 219 6.41 10.56 7.57
C VAL A 219 6.02 11.87 6.88
N THR A 220 6.07 11.87 5.56
CA THR A 220 5.62 12.99 4.70
C THR A 220 4.25 12.72 4.10
N GLN A 221 3.89 11.46 3.87
CA GLN A 221 2.58 11.07 3.37
C GLN A 221 2.22 9.64 3.81
N ALA A 222 1.04 9.43 4.39
CA ALA A 222 0.57 8.09 4.79
C ALA A 222 -0.94 7.95 4.67
N GLY A 223 -1.44 8.16 3.45
CA GLY A 223 -2.88 8.19 3.17
C GLY A 223 -3.44 9.61 3.24
N LEU A 224 -4.43 9.88 2.38
CA LEU A 224 -5.06 11.19 2.26
C LEU A 224 -6.47 11.12 2.85
N VAL A 225 -6.79 12.10 3.69
CA VAL A 225 -8.09 12.24 4.36
C VAL A 225 -8.80 13.45 3.76
N LEU A 226 -9.96 13.20 3.17
CA LEU A 226 -10.85 14.26 2.69
C LEU A 226 -11.47 15.01 3.87
N GLY A 227 -11.49 16.33 3.81
CA GLY A 227 -11.99 17.22 4.85
C GLY A 227 -10.97 17.57 5.94
N LEU A 228 -9.79 16.94 5.95
CA LEU A 228 -8.74 17.27 6.91
C LEU A 228 -8.28 18.72 6.69
N ASN A 229 -8.37 19.54 7.75
CA ASN A 229 -8.09 20.98 7.71
C ASN A 229 -8.86 21.75 6.62
N GLY A 230 -10.06 21.29 6.27
CA GLY A 230 -10.91 21.94 5.25
C GLY A 230 -10.52 21.63 3.80
N GLY A 231 -9.60 20.69 3.57
CA GLY A 231 -9.15 20.28 2.24
C GLY A 231 -8.89 18.79 2.15
N VAL A 232 -7.79 18.41 1.50
CA VAL A 232 -7.26 17.04 1.54
C VAL A 232 -5.90 17.12 2.21
N GLY A 233 -5.66 16.29 3.22
CA GLY A 233 -4.39 16.27 3.94
C GLY A 233 -3.96 14.86 4.32
N SER A 234 -2.67 14.71 4.64
CA SER A 234 -2.12 13.44 5.15
C SER A 234 -2.22 13.40 6.67
N GLY A 235 -2.74 12.30 7.21
CA GLY A 235 -3.08 12.18 8.64
C GLY A 235 -1.88 12.03 9.59
N PHE A 236 -0.76 11.50 9.11
CA PHE A 236 0.37 11.07 9.95
C PHE A 236 1.65 11.86 9.67
N VAL A 237 1.54 13.11 9.19
CA VAL A 237 2.73 13.92 8.84
C VAL A 237 3.53 14.24 10.10
N GLY A 238 4.83 13.94 10.07
CA GLY A 238 5.77 14.21 11.16
C GLY A 238 5.90 13.10 12.20
N GLU A 239 5.19 11.98 12.03
CA GLU A 239 5.41 10.75 12.82
C GLU A 239 6.70 10.01 12.43
#